data_AF-A0A1C6CKJ0-F1
#
_entry.id   AF-A0A1C6CKJ0-F1
#
_cell.length_a   1.000
_cell.length_b   1.000
_cell.length_c   1.000
_cell.angle_alpha   90.00
_cell.angle_beta   90.00
_cell.angle_gamma   90.00
#
_symmetry.space_group_name_H-M   'P 1'
#
loop_
_entity.id
_entity.type
_entity.pdbx_description
1 polymer ?
#
loop_
_entity_poly.entity_id
_entity_poly.type
_entity_poly.pdbx_seq_one_letter_code
_entity_poly.pdbx_strand_id
1 'polypeptide(L)' 'MKKNANEIFMLQYRIKRYQAMGNGTMCQALNGKLQKLLAKQATM' A
#
# COMPACT_ATOMS: atom_id res chain seq x y z
N MET A 1 11.57 3.97 -12.77
CA MET A 1 11.63 3.39 -11.40
C MET A 1 11.01 4.26 -10.29
N LYS A 2 11.10 5.60 -10.32
CA LYS A 2 10.56 6.48 -9.24
C LYS A 2 9.03 6.39 -9.00
N LYS A 3 8.22 6.08 -10.02
CA LYS A 3 6.75 6.04 -9.90
C LYS A 3 6.26 4.94 -8.94
N ASN A 4 6.86 3.76 -8.95
CA ASN A 4 6.46 2.64 -8.09
C ASN A 4 6.76 2.93 -6.60
N ALA A 5 7.90 3.58 -6.31
CA ALA A 5 8.27 3.96 -4.95
C ALA A 5 7.29 5.02 -4.37
N ASN A 6 6.91 6.01 -5.18
CA ASN A 6 5.92 7.01 -4.78
C ASN A 6 4.55 6.37 -4.52
N GLU A 7 4.14 5.41 -5.35
CA GLU A 7 2.86 4.71 -5.17
C GLU A 7 2.84 3.84 -3.90
N ILE A 8 3.94 3.12 -3.63
CA ILE A 8 4.12 2.35 -2.39
C ILE A 8 4.05 3.27 -1.16
N PHE A 9 4.73 4.42 -1.19
CA PHE A 9 4.71 5.39 -0.10
C PHE A 9 3.30 5.92 0.16
N MET A 10 2.58 6.29 -0.90
CA MET A 10 1.20 6.78 -0.79
C MET A 10 0.24 5.71 -0.27
N LEU A 11 0.42 4.44 -0.64
CA LEU A 11 -0.37 3.33 -0.10
C LEU A 11 -0.12 3.14 1.40
N GLN A 12 1.14 3.11 1.84
CA GLN A 12 1.48 3.01 3.26
C GLN A 12 0.90 4.14 4.09
N TYR A 13 0.96 5.38 3.59
CA TYR A 13 0.34 6.54 4.23
C TYR A 13 -1.17 6.36 4.43
N ARG A 14 -1.89 5.94 3.37
CA ARG A 14 -3.35 5.72 3.44
C ARG A 14 -3.70 4.60 4.41
N ILE A 15 -2.95 3.50 4.41
CA ILE A 15 -3.14 2.38 5.34
C ILE A 15 -3.01 2.86 6.78
N LYS A 16 -1.93 3.58 7.12
CA LYS A 16 -1.73 4.14 8.47
C LYS A 16 -2.89 5.05 8.89
N ARG A 17 -3.40 5.89 7.99
CA ARG A 17 -4.54 6.76 8.25
C ARG A 17 -5.82 5.97 8.53
N TYR A 18 -6.16 5.01 7.69
CA TYR A 18 -7.36 4.19 7.89
C TYR A 18 -7.26 3.28 9.12
N GLN A 19 -6.05 2.85 9.48
CA GLN A 19 -5.80 2.08 10.70
C GLN A 19 -6.07 2.94 11.94
N ALA A 20 -5.57 4.18 11.96
CA ALA A 20 -5.85 5.13 13.05
C ALA A 20 -7.35 5.46 13.18
N MET A 21 -8.10 5.41 12.07
CA MET A 21 -9.55 5.61 12.05
C MET A 21 -10.35 4.34 12.38
N GLY A 22 -9.70 3.19 12.66
CA GLY A 22 -10.38 1.92 12.92
C GLY A 22 -11.03 1.27 11.69
N ASN A 23 -10.72 1.73 10.47
CA ASN A 23 -11.30 1.22 9.24
C ASN A 23 -10.49 0.04 8.69
N GLY A 24 -10.69 -1.14 9.29
CA GLY A 24 -10.00 -2.38 8.94
C GLY A 24 -10.24 -2.84 7.50
N THR A 25 -11.46 -2.68 6.99
CA THR A 25 -11.83 -3.07 5.60
C THR A 25 -11.02 -2.31 4.56
N MET A 26 -10.87 -0.99 4.73
CA MET A 26 -10.05 -0.17 3.84
C MET A 26 -8.55 -0.51 3.97
N CYS A 27 -8.07 -0.77 5.19
CA CYS A 27 -6.69 -1.22 5.40
C CYS A 27 -6.40 -2.52 4.65
N GLN A 28 -7.28 -3.51 4.72
CA GLN A 28 -7.14 -4.78 4.01
C GLN A 28 -7.11 -4.59 2.50
N ALA A 29 -8.03 -3.80 1.95
CA ALA A 29 -8.07 -3.52 0.52
C ALA A 29 -6.79 -2.84 0.01
N LEU A 30 -6.26 -1.87 0.78
CA LEU A 30 -5.03 -1.17 0.42
C LEU A 30 -3.78 -2.04 0.61
N ASN A 31 -3.74 -2.88 1.66
CA ASN A 31 -2.67 -3.85 1.87
C ASN A 31 -2.59 -4.87 0.73
N GLY A 32 -3.73 -5.28 0.16
CA GLY A 32 -3.75 -6.16 -1.01
C GLY A 32 -3.10 -5.52 -2.24
N LYS A 33 -3.32 -4.21 -2.47
CA LYS A 33 -2.67 -3.45 -3.55
C LYS A 33 -1.17 -3.29 -3.30
N LEU A 34 -0.79 -2.99 -2.07
CA LEU A 34 0.62 -2.85 -1.65
C LEU A 34 1.41 -4.14 -1.89
N GLN A 35 0.86 -5.29 -1.48
CA GLN A 35 1.51 -6.60 -1.68
C GLN A 35 1.75 -6.92 -3.15
N LYS A 36 0.78 -6.64 -4.04
CA LYS A 36 0.94 -6.85 -5.49
C LYS A 36 2.06 -6.00 -6.08
N LEU A 37 2.19 -4.74 -5.64
CA LEU A 37 3.25 -3.85 -6.12
C LEU A 37 4.63 -4.27 -5.61
N LEU A 38 4.73 -4.69 -4.34
CA LEU A 38 5.96 -5.21 -3.76
C LEU A 38 6.41 -6.51 -4.44
N ALA A 39 5.48 -7.43 -4.69
CA ALA A 39 5.76 -8.66 -5.43
C ALA A 39 6.29 -8.36 -6.84
N LYS A 40 5.65 -7.42 -7.56
CA LYS A 40 6.12 -6.99 -8.89
C LYS A 40 7.50 -6.34 -8.87
N GLN A 41 7.83 -5.62 -7.79
CA GLN A 41 9.15 -5.01 -7.61
C GLN A 41 10.22 -6.06 -7.28
N ALA A 42 9.89 -7.11 -6.52
CA ALA A 42 10.83 -8.17 -6.18
C ALA A 42 11.20 -9.07 -7.39
N THR A 43 10.35 -9.11 -8.42
CA THR A 43 10.58 -9.88 -9.65
C THR A 43 11.24 -9.08 -10.78
N MET A 44 11.56 -7.79 -10.56
CA MET A 44 12.27 -6.92 -11.52
C MET A 44 13.70 -6.69 -11.07
#